data_AF-A0A177FV98-F1
#
_entry.id   AF-A0A177FV98-F1
#
_cell.length_a   1.000
_cell.length_b   1.000
_cell.length_c   1.000
_cell.angle_alpha   90.00
_cell.angle_beta   90.00
_cell.angle_gamma   90.00
#
_symmetry.space_group_name_H-M   'P 1'
#
loop_
_entity.id
_entity.type
_entity.pdbx_description
1 polymer ?
#
loop_
_entity_poly.entity_id
_entity_poly.type
_entity_poly.pdbx_seq_one_letter_code
_entity_poly.pdbx_strand_id
1 'polypeptide(L)'
;MQCNEALERHQKPARIDHRSYERQGVDEIPTLHLGPTSTTMERRHKAEQERKGEPYKPQTFKAQENERRRTLNDHVREIVRELAATVREVAAQAMDARRKGVNGLLNALRVKGKQEADEQFRRAAEARRREEERKEALRQQALRDARERAVREAKERMTDIAKRAQRLPPDAREQFLAGEYPSDPFDRALKAHSHPLGTAGLDAEEKAVRAHLKVYQVQEKRQQAERVQVPTQGRGRGRGGPSRSRSRDYDRGPSFDPF
;
A
#
# COMPACT_ATOMS: atom_id res chain seq x y z
N MET A 1 -4.82 76.20 -33.32
CA MET A 1 -4.49 74.81 -33.70
C MET A 1 -4.03 74.79 -35.15
N GLN A 2 -2.72 74.84 -35.45
CA GLN A 2 -2.31 75.03 -36.86
C GLN A 2 -1.05 74.28 -37.30
N CYS A 3 -0.04 74.04 -36.45
CA CYS A 3 1.21 73.42 -36.93
C CYS A 3 1.15 71.89 -37.11
N ASN A 4 0.69 71.15 -36.10
CA ASN A 4 0.64 69.67 -36.20
C ASN A 4 -0.39 69.19 -37.23
N GLU A 5 -1.51 69.91 -37.36
CA GLU A 5 -2.52 69.62 -38.38
C GLU A 5 -1.99 69.88 -39.80
N ALA A 6 -1.19 70.93 -40.00
CA ALA A 6 -0.52 71.17 -41.28
C ALA A 6 0.52 70.07 -41.61
N LEU A 7 1.30 69.62 -40.62
CA LEU A 7 2.25 68.52 -40.79
C LEU A 7 1.54 67.22 -41.19
N GLU A 8 0.38 66.94 -40.59
CA GLU A 8 -0.46 65.78 -40.91
C GLU A 8 -1.04 65.86 -42.32
N ARG A 9 -1.57 67.01 -42.75
CA ARG A 9 -2.03 67.23 -44.13
C ARG A 9 -0.92 67.03 -45.17
N HIS A 10 0.32 67.34 -44.83
CA HIS A 10 1.49 67.12 -45.69
C HIS A 10 2.16 65.75 -45.49
N GLN A 11 1.52 64.83 -44.78
CA GLN A 11 2.02 63.48 -44.49
C GLN A 11 3.45 63.48 -43.90
N LYS A 12 3.77 64.51 -43.11
CA LYS A 12 5.05 64.59 -42.40
C LYS A 12 4.94 63.84 -41.07
N PRO A 13 5.82 62.86 -40.80
CA PRO A 13 5.77 62.09 -39.56
C PRO A 13 6.19 62.89 -38.32
N ALA A 14 6.77 64.08 -38.50
CA ALA A 14 7.21 64.93 -37.40
C ALA A 14 6.01 65.56 -36.66
N ARG A 15 6.13 65.67 -35.34
CA ARG A 15 5.19 66.41 -34.49
C ARG A 15 5.94 67.43 -33.64
N ILE A 16 5.30 68.57 -33.42
CA ILE A 16 5.83 69.67 -32.61
C ILE A 16 5.13 69.63 -31.26
N ASP A 17 5.92 69.57 -30.20
CA ASP A 17 5.49 69.73 -28.81
C ASP A 17 6.23 70.93 -28.21
N HIS A 18 5.47 71.83 -27.60
CA HIS A 18 5.99 73.08 -27.02
C HIS A 18 6.49 72.92 -25.58
N ARG A 19 6.26 71.76 -24.94
CA ARG A 19 6.82 71.45 -23.63
C ARG A 19 8.35 71.32 -23.73
N SER A 20 9.07 71.57 -22.64
CA SER A 20 10.49 71.22 -22.57
C SER A 20 10.68 69.70 -22.71
N TYR A 21 11.83 69.24 -23.21
CA TYR A 21 12.15 67.81 -23.31
C TYR A 21 11.99 67.08 -21.97
N GLU A 22 12.39 67.71 -20.87
CA GLU A 22 12.16 67.20 -19.51
C GLU A 22 10.66 66.95 -19.23
N ARG A 23 9.77 67.90 -19.55
CA ARG A 23 8.31 67.75 -19.38
C ARG A 23 7.67 66.76 -20.37
N GLN A 24 8.39 66.43 -21.44
CA GLN A 24 7.99 65.37 -22.38
C GLN A 24 8.50 63.99 -21.94
N GLY A 25 9.41 63.92 -20.95
CA GLY A 25 10.10 62.70 -20.56
C GLY A 25 11.15 62.24 -21.57
N VAL A 26 11.72 63.18 -22.33
CA VAL A 26 12.79 62.91 -23.31
C VAL A 26 14.13 63.30 -22.70
N ASP A 27 14.98 62.29 -22.45
CA ASP A 27 16.34 62.49 -21.94
C ASP A 27 17.31 62.80 -23.09
N GLU A 28 17.17 63.99 -23.66
CA GLU A 28 18.06 64.51 -24.70
C GLU A 28 18.49 65.94 -24.39
N ILE A 29 19.74 66.25 -24.68
CA ILE A 29 20.25 67.61 -24.60
C ILE A 29 19.73 68.40 -25.81
N PRO A 30 19.02 69.53 -25.61
CA PRO A 30 18.46 70.31 -26.71
C PRO A 30 19.56 71.04 -27.49
N THR A 31 19.35 71.19 -28.80
CA THR A 31 20.26 71.94 -29.66
C THR A 31 20.03 73.45 -29.53
N LEU A 32 21.09 74.23 -29.77
CA LEU A 32 21.07 75.69 -29.85
C LEU A 32 20.54 76.15 -31.22
N HIS A 33 19.73 77.20 -31.22
CA HIS A 33 19.26 77.83 -32.45
C HIS A 33 20.42 78.46 -33.24
N LEU A 34 20.55 78.07 -34.51
CA LEU A 34 21.42 78.70 -35.50
C LEU A 34 20.73 79.93 -36.07
N GLY A 35 21.27 81.12 -35.78
CA GLY A 35 20.75 82.37 -36.33
C GLY A 35 21.04 82.51 -37.83
N PRO A 36 20.40 83.47 -38.53
CA PRO A 36 20.43 83.58 -39.98
C PRO A 36 21.84 83.61 -40.57
N THR A 37 22.75 84.41 -40.00
CA THR A 37 24.15 84.53 -40.43
C THR A 37 24.92 83.23 -40.27
N SER A 38 24.75 82.54 -39.14
CA SER A 38 25.40 81.24 -38.90
C SER A 38 24.85 80.18 -39.85
N THR A 39 23.53 80.16 -40.10
CA THR A 39 22.92 79.25 -41.07
C THR A 39 23.43 79.47 -42.48
N THR A 40 23.58 80.72 -42.93
CA THR A 40 24.13 81.03 -44.27
C THR A 40 25.58 80.58 -44.41
N MET A 41 26.40 80.79 -43.37
CA MET A 41 27.80 80.33 -43.36
C MET A 41 27.88 78.80 -43.41
N GLU A 42 27.11 78.10 -42.58
CA GLU A 42 27.11 76.62 -42.57
C GLU A 42 26.59 76.02 -43.87
N ARG A 43 25.57 76.62 -44.50
CA ARG A 43 25.05 76.17 -45.80
C ARG A 43 26.07 76.32 -46.91
N ARG A 44 26.76 77.47 -46.95
CA ARG A 44 27.83 77.70 -47.92
C ARG A 44 28.98 76.71 -47.71
N HIS A 45 29.42 76.55 -46.46
CA HIS A 45 30.48 75.60 -46.13
C HIS A 45 30.09 74.17 -46.50
N LYS A 46 28.86 73.74 -46.19
CA LYS A 46 28.35 72.43 -46.57
C LYS A 46 28.38 72.22 -48.08
N ALA A 47 27.91 73.18 -48.86
CA ALA A 47 27.94 73.10 -50.32
C ALA A 47 29.39 73.05 -50.88
N GLU A 48 30.34 73.74 -50.26
CA GLU A 48 31.76 73.68 -50.62
C GLU A 48 32.40 72.33 -50.29
N GLN A 49 32.08 71.75 -49.13
CA GLN A 49 32.51 70.41 -48.71
C GLN A 49 31.96 69.31 -49.62
N GLU A 50 30.66 69.38 -49.94
CA GLU A 50 30.01 68.47 -50.88
C GLU A 50 30.65 68.53 -52.28
N ARG A 51 30.99 69.73 -52.77
CA ARG A 51 31.72 69.90 -54.04
C ARG A 51 33.12 69.30 -54.01
N LYS A 52 33.77 69.28 -52.85
CA LYS A 52 35.09 68.65 -52.63
C LYS A 52 34.99 67.15 -52.37
N GLY A 53 33.79 66.61 -52.15
CA GLY A 53 33.57 65.22 -51.76
C GLY A 53 33.95 64.90 -50.31
N GLU A 54 34.15 65.93 -49.48
CA GLU A 54 34.54 65.78 -48.08
C GLU A 54 33.30 65.78 -47.14
N PRO A 55 33.35 65.07 -46.01
CA PRO A 55 32.24 65.07 -45.06
C PRO A 55 32.08 66.44 -44.39
N TYR A 56 30.83 66.89 -44.28
CA TYR A 56 30.51 68.15 -43.63
C TYR A 56 31.00 68.19 -42.19
N LYS A 57 31.80 69.23 -41.87
CA LYS A 57 32.22 69.56 -40.52
C LYS A 57 31.71 70.96 -40.16
N PRO A 58 31.10 71.15 -38.99
CA PRO A 58 30.59 72.45 -38.58
C PRO A 58 31.73 73.43 -38.28
N GLN A 59 31.58 74.68 -38.71
CA GLN A 59 32.61 75.72 -38.54
C GLN A 59 32.24 76.76 -37.48
N THR A 60 30.96 77.06 -37.33
CA THR A 60 30.46 78.02 -36.33
C THR A 60 30.40 77.35 -34.97
N PHE A 61 30.71 78.12 -33.92
CA PHE A 61 30.68 77.66 -32.54
C PHE A 61 29.35 76.96 -32.18
N LYS A 62 28.21 77.55 -32.57
CA LYS A 62 26.88 76.96 -32.31
C LYS A 62 26.65 75.66 -33.06
N ALA A 63 27.17 75.52 -34.29
CA ALA A 63 27.04 74.28 -35.04
C ALA A 63 27.92 73.17 -34.45
N GLN A 64 29.15 73.49 -34.02
CA GLN A 64 30.05 72.56 -33.33
C GLN A 64 29.46 72.10 -31.99
N GLU A 65 28.89 73.02 -31.21
CA GLU A 65 28.22 72.70 -29.95
C GLU A 65 26.98 71.81 -30.17
N ASN A 66 26.23 72.06 -31.25
CA ASN A 66 25.10 71.20 -31.62
C ASN A 66 25.53 69.80 -32.05
N GLU A 67 26.65 69.68 -32.77
CA GLU A 67 27.24 68.38 -33.12
C GLU A 67 27.67 67.63 -31.86
N ARG A 68 28.37 68.29 -30.93
CA ARG A 68 28.75 67.72 -29.63
C ARG A 68 27.55 67.22 -28.83
N ARG A 69 26.44 67.97 -28.81
CA ARG A 69 25.21 67.55 -28.11
C ARG A 69 24.56 66.34 -28.76
N ARG A 70 24.58 66.26 -30.10
CA ARG A 70 24.07 65.09 -30.84
C ARG A 70 24.89 63.85 -30.53
N THR A 71 26.22 63.93 -30.60
CA THR A 71 27.09 62.78 -30.32
C THR A 71 26.93 62.28 -28.89
N LEU A 72 26.72 63.19 -27.92
CA LEU A 72 26.45 62.83 -26.53
C LEU A 72 25.08 62.16 -26.37
N ASN A 73 24.03 62.68 -26.99
CA ASN A 73 22.71 62.03 -26.99
C ASN A 73 22.77 60.63 -27.62
N ASP A 74 23.54 60.46 -28.69
CA ASP A 74 23.71 59.16 -29.35
C ASP A 74 24.46 58.15 -28.46
N HIS A 75 25.51 58.59 -27.74
CA HIS A 75 26.19 57.75 -26.74
C HIS A 75 25.25 57.31 -25.61
N VAL A 76 24.45 58.23 -25.08
CA VAL A 76 23.49 57.88 -24.02
C VAL A 76 22.48 56.84 -24.53
N ARG A 77 21.97 57.00 -25.75
CA ARG A 77 21.06 56.03 -26.38
C ARG A 77 21.73 54.67 -26.58
N GLU A 78 23.02 54.64 -26.94
CA GLU A 78 23.79 53.41 -27.09
C GLU A 78 23.94 52.68 -25.75
N ILE A 79 24.40 53.37 -24.71
CA ILE A 79 24.53 52.82 -23.35
C ILE A 79 23.19 52.27 -22.84
N VAL A 80 22.08 53.01 -23.07
CA VAL A 80 20.74 52.56 -22.68
C VAL A 80 20.34 51.28 -23.42
N ARG A 81 20.69 51.14 -24.71
CA ARG A 81 20.41 49.92 -25.48
C ARG A 81 21.24 48.74 -24.98
N GLU A 82 22.51 48.93 -24.71
CA GLU A 82 23.39 47.89 -24.15
C GLU A 82 22.91 47.45 -22.77
N LEU A 83 22.59 48.40 -21.89
CA LEU A 83 22.03 48.10 -20.58
C LEU A 83 20.69 47.34 -20.70
N ALA A 84 19.80 47.76 -21.61
CA ALA A 84 18.56 47.05 -21.84
C ALA A 84 18.78 45.61 -22.33
N ALA A 85 19.81 45.36 -23.16
CA ALA A 85 20.17 44.02 -23.59
C ALA A 85 20.65 43.15 -22.41
N THR A 86 21.60 43.66 -21.61
CA THR A 86 22.11 42.93 -20.44
C THR A 86 21.01 42.62 -19.41
N VAL A 87 20.09 43.57 -19.15
CA VAL A 87 18.96 43.35 -18.25
C VAL A 87 18.05 42.23 -18.76
N ARG A 88 17.77 42.18 -20.07
CA ARG A 88 16.96 41.11 -20.66
C ARG A 88 17.65 39.75 -20.54
N GLU A 89 18.96 39.68 -20.76
CA GLU A 89 19.72 38.44 -20.62
C GLU A 89 19.71 37.93 -19.17
N VAL A 90 19.98 38.79 -18.21
CA VAL A 90 19.93 38.44 -16.78
C VAL A 90 18.53 37.99 -16.38
N ALA A 91 17.49 38.67 -16.86
CA ALA A 91 16.11 38.27 -16.61
C ALA A 91 15.79 36.89 -17.21
N ALA A 92 16.24 36.60 -18.43
CA ALA A 92 16.06 35.30 -19.08
C ALA A 92 16.77 34.18 -18.31
N GLN A 93 18.03 34.41 -17.89
CA GLN A 93 18.79 33.46 -17.07
C GLN A 93 18.12 33.17 -15.73
N ALA A 94 17.59 34.20 -15.06
CA ALA A 94 16.86 34.03 -13.81
C ALA A 94 15.58 33.21 -13.98
N MET A 95 14.83 33.44 -15.06
CA MET A 95 13.60 32.68 -15.37
C MET A 95 13.91 31.22 -15.69
N ASP A 96 14.99 30.95 -16.43
CA ASP A 96 15.44 29.59 -16.72
C ASP A 96 15.92 28.85 -15.48
N ALA A 97 16.69 29.50 -14.60
CA ALA A 97 17.12 28.94 -13.33
C ALA A 97 15.91 28.59 -12.45
N ARG A 98 14.93 29.50 -12.35
CA ARG A 98 13.67 29.26 -11.63
C ARG A 98 12.90 28.08 -12.22
N ARG A 99 12.75 28.00 -13.54
CA ARG A 99 12.06 26.90 -14.24
C ARG A 99 12.73 25.56 -13.96
N LYS A 100 14.06 25.50 -14.02
CA LYS A 100 14.84 24.29 -13.70
C LYS A 100 14.65 23.88 -12.23
N GLY A 101 14.68 24.84 -11.29
CA GLY A 101 14.43 24.59 -9.88
C GLY A 101 13.05 24.01 -9.59
N VAL A 102 11.99 24.59 -10.19
CA VAL A 102 10.62 24.09 -10.07
C VAL A 102 10.48 22.67 -10.64
N ASN A 103 11.03 22.42 -11.82
CA ASN A 103 11.00 21.09 -12.44
C ASN A 103 11.77 20.05 -11.62
N GLY A 104 12.91 20.43 -11.03
CA GLY A 104 13.68 19.58 -10.12
C GLY A 104 12.86 19.16 -8.89
N LEU A 105 12.17 20.12 -8.27
CA LEU A 105 11.30 19.85 -7.11
C LEU A 105 10.12 18.95 -7.48
N LEU A 106 9.45 19.21 -8.60
CA LEU A 106 8.34 18.38 -9.09
C LEU A 106 8.80 16.94 -9.35
N ASN A 107 9.98 16.76 -9.95
CA ASN A 107 10.56 15.44 -10.16
C ASN A 107 10.88 14.73 -8.85
N ALA A 108 11.45 15.43 -7.86
CA ALA A 108 11.74 14.86 -6.54
C ALA A 108 10.46 14.42 -5.81
N LEU A 109 9.41 15.24 -5.85
CA LEU A 109 8.09 14.88 -5.30
C LEU A 109 7.49 13.66 -6.01
N ARG A 110 7.63 13.60 -7.35
CA ARG A 110 7.15 12.44 -8.14
C ARG A 110 7.90 11.15 -7.78
N VAL A 111 9.21 11.22 -7.57
CA VAL A 111 10.02 10.05 -7.17
C VAL A 111 9.66 9.59 -5.77
N LYS A 112 9.56 10.52 -4.81
CA LYS A 112 9.11 10.20 -3.43
C LYS A 112 7.73 9.57 -3.42
N GLY A 113 6.76 10.16 -4.13
CA GLY A 113 5.40 9.61 -4.21
C GLY A 113 5.36 8.19 -4.81
N LYS A 114 6.22 7.88 -5.79
CA LYS A 114 6.35 6.52 -6.32
C LYS A 114 6.94 5.55 -5.31
N GLN A 115 8.01 5.95 -4.61
CA GLN A 115 8.64 5.13 -3.58
C GLN A 115 7.67 4.79 -2.43
N GLU A 116 6.92 5.79 -1.96
CA GLU A 116 5.91 5.60 -0.92
C GLU A 116 4.79 4.65 -1.38
N ALA A 117 4.32 4.78 -2.62
CA ALA A 117 3.31 3.88 -3.18
C ALA A 117 3.83 2.44 -3.32
N ASP A 118 5.08 2.26 -3.77
CA ASP A 118 5.71 0.94 -3.90
C ASP A 118 5.88 0.26 -2.54
N GLU A 119 6.27 1.01 -1.50
CA GLU A 119 6.34 0.50 -0.13
C GLU A 119 4.98 0.09 0.42
N GLN A 120 3.94 0.90 0.19
CA GLN A 120 2.57 0.56 0.57
C GLN A 120 2.10 -0.71 -0.13
N PHE A 121 2.40 -0.86 -1.42
CA PHE A 121 2.05 -2.07 -2.18
C PHE A 121 2.74 -3.31 -1.62
N ARG A 122 4.04 -3.22 -1.29
CA ARG A 122 4.78 -4.33 -0.64
C ARG A 122 4.18 -4.71 0.71
N ARG A 123 3.88 -3.73 1.56
CA ARG A 123 3.24 -3.96 2.87
C ARG A 123 1.86 -4.61 2.72
N ALA A 124 1.06 -4.16 1.75
CA ALA A 124 -0.25 -4.74 1.47
C ALA A 124 -0.15 -6.19 0.95
N ALA A 125 0.84 -6.48 0.09
CA ALA A 125 1.08 -7.83 -0.41
C ALA A 125 1.53 -8.77 0.72
N GLU A 126 2.41 -8.33 1.62
CA GLU A 126 2.82 -9.11 2.79
C GLU A 126 1.65 -9.36 3.75
N ALA A 127 0.80 -8.36 3.98
CA ALA A 127 -0.39 -8.52 4.81
C ALA A 127 -1.34 -9.60 4.24
N ARG A 128 -1.58 -9.57 2.92
CA ARG A 128 -2.40 -10.60 2.24
C ARG A 128 -1.81 -12.00 2.37
N ARG A 129 -0.50 -12.15 2.19
CA ARG A 129 0.17 -13.45 2.37
C ARG A 129 0.00 -13.98 3.79
N ARG A 130 0.18 -13.13 4.81
CA ARG A 130 -0.04 -13.51 6.21
C ARG A 130 -1.49 -13.90 6.48
N GLU A 131 -2.46 -13.22 5.87
CA GLU A 131 -3.86 -13.60 5.98
C GLU A 131 -4.16 -14.95 5.31
N GLU A 132 -3.58 -15.20 4.12
CA GLU A 132 -3.70 -16.48 3.42
C GLU A 132 -3.09 -17.62 4.24
N GLU A 133 -1.86 -17.45 4.73
CA GLU A 133 -1.19 -18.40 5.62
C GLU A 133 -2.01 -18.69 6.88
N ARG A 134 -2.59 -17.65 7.52
CA ARG A 134 -3.48 -17.82 8.67
C ARG A 134 -4.75 -18.60 8.32
N LYS A 135 -5.36 -18.30 7.17
CA LYS A 135 -6.55 -19.04 6.69
C LYS A 135 -6.22 -20.49 6.39
N GLU A 136 -5.08 -20.76 5.79
CA GLU A 136 -4.61 -22.12 5.52
C GLU A 136 -4.29 -22.87 6.81
N ALA A 137 -3.61 -22.24 7.77
CA ALA A 137 -3.35 -22.82 9.08
C ALA A 137 -4.66 -23.16 9.81
N LEU A 138 -5.64 -22.24 9.78
CA LEU A 138 -6.95 -22.49 10.38
C LEU A 138 -7.69 -23.65 9.70
N ARG A 139 -7.63 -23.74 8.36
CA ARG A 139 -8.20 -24.86 7.60
C ARG A 139 -7.53 -26.18 7.96
N GLN A 140 -6.19 -26.20 8.06
CA GLN A 140 -5.45 -27.39 8.45
C GLN A 140 -5.79 -27.80 9.89
N GLN A 141 -5.91 -26.85 10.80
CA GLN A 141 -6.32 -27.11 12.18
C GLN A 141 -7.74 -27.70 12.21
N ALA A 142 -8.69 -27.10 11.50
CA ALA A 142 -10.06 -27.61 11.41
C ALA A 142 -10.12 -29.04 10.85
N LEU A 143 -9.30 -29.35 9.84
CA LEU A 143 -9.19 -30.72 9.30
C LEU A 143 -8.59 -31.70 10.31
N ARG A 144 -7.59 -31.28 11.10
CA ARG A 144 -7.02 -32.09 12.18
C ARG A 144 -8.06 -32.36 13.26
N ASP A 145 -8.74 -31.33 13.73
CA ASP A 145 -9.78 -31.42 14.74
C ASP A 145 -10.94 -32.32 14.27
N ALA A 146 -11.36 -32.19 13.01
CA ALA A 146 -12.39 -33.05 12.43
C ALA A 146 -11.95 -34.53 12.37
N ARG A 147 -10.70 -34.79 11.98
CA ARG A 147 -10.13 -36.15 11.99
C ARG A 147 -10.06 -36.72 13.39
N GLU A 148 -9.62 -35.93 14.38
CA GLU A 148 -9.57 -36.37 15.77
C GLU A 148 -10.95 -36.71 16.32
N ARG A 149 -11.96 -35.88 16.02
CA ARG A 149 -13.36 -36.16 16.38
C ARG A 149 -13.86 -37.44 15.74
N ALA A 150 -13.64 -37.62 14.44
CA ALA A 150 -14.03 -38.83 13.73
C ALA A 150 -13.37 -40.10 14.32
N VAL A 151 -12.10 -40.02 14.72
CA VAL A 151 -11.40 -41.14 15.38
C VAL A 151 -11.97 -41.42 16.78
N ARG A 152 -12.30 -40.39 17.56
CA ARG A 152 -12.94 -40.55 18.88
C ARG A 152 -14.32 -41.20 18.74
N GLU A 153 -15.15 -40.69 17.83
CA GLU A 153 -16.48 -41.25 17.53
C GLU A 153 -16.40 -42.71 17.06
N ALA A 154 -15.44 -43.04 16.18
CA ALA A 154 -15.21 -44.42 15.75
C ALA A 154 -14.82 -45.34 16.91
N LYS A 155 -13.95 -44.87 17.83
CA LYS A 155 -13.55 -45.64 19.02
C LYS A 155 -14.72 -45.86 19.97
N GLU A 156 -15.51 -44.82 20.23
CA GLU A 156 -16.70 -44.91 21.09
C GLU A 156 -17.70 -45.90 20.49
N ARG A 157 -18.03 -45.75 19.20
CA ARG A 157 -18.91 -46.66 18.46
C ARG A 157 -18.43 -48.11 18.56
N MET A 158 -17.14 -48.36 18.32
CA MET A 158 -16.53 -49.68 18.43
C MET A 158 -16.70 -50.30 19.82
N THR A 159 -16.45 -49.50 20.87
CA THR A 159 -16.61 -49.97 22.25
C THR A 159 -18.06 -50.28 22.59
N ASP A 160 -19.00 -49.50 22.08
CA ASP A 160 -20.43 -49.69 22.31
C ASP A 160 -20.97 -50.92 21.58
N ILE A 161 -20.56 -51.14 20.32
CA ILE A 161 -20.90 -52.34 19.55
C ILE A 161 -20.32 -53.58 20.24
N ALA A 162 -19.06 -53.53 20.69
CA ALA A 162 -18.44 -54.63 21.41
C ALA A 162 -19.18 -54.97 22.72
N LYS A 163 -19.58 -53.96 23.51
CA LYS A 163 -20.37 -54.16 24.75
C LYS A 163 -21.75 -54.72 24.47
N ARG A 164 -22.45 -54.24 23.43
CA ARG A 164 -23.78 -54.76 23.03
C ARG A 164 -23.68 -56.21 22.59
N ALA A 165 -22.69 -56.55 21.76
CA ALA A 165 -22.46 -57.90 21.28
C ALA A 165 -22.12 -58.88 22.41
N GLN A 166 -21.36 -58.46 23.43
CA GLN A 166 -21.05 -59.30 24.61
C GLN A 166 -22.30 -59.71 25.40
N ARG A 167 -23.30 -58.84 25.49
CA ARG A 167 -24.54 -59.09 26.25
C ARG A 167 -25.51 -60.05 25.55
N LEU A 168 -25.29 -60.33 24.26
CA LEU A 168 -26.15 -61.19 23.45
C LEU A 168 -25.70 -62.66 23.50
N PRO A 169 -26.66 -63.62 23.46
CA PRO A 169 -26.35 -65.04 23.32
C PRO A 169 -25.69 -65.32 21.95
N PRO A 170 -24.97 -66.45 21.79
CA PRO A 170 -24.14 -66.74 20.61
C PRO A 170 -24.88 -66.55 19.27
N ASP A 171 -26.08 -67.10 19.13
CA ASP A 171 -26.85 -67.06 17.87
C ASP A 171 -27.34 -65.65 17.54
N ALA A 172 -27.78 -64.89 18.55
CA ALA A 172 -28.23 -63.50 18.36
C ALA A 172 -27.05 -62.53 18.12
N ARG A 173 -25.86 -62.86 18.62
CA ARG A 173 -24.63 -62.07 18.43
C ARG A 173 -24.20 -62.06 16.96
N GLU A 174 -24.24 -63.21 16.30
CA GLU A 174 -23.87 -63.32 14.88
C GLU A 174 -24.85 -62.56 13.98
N GLN A 175 -26.15 -62.65 14.26
CA GLN A 175 -27.17 -61.86 13.55
C GLN A 175 -27.00 -60.36 13.76
N PHE A 176 -26.70 -59.92 14.98
CA PHE A 176 -26.42 -58.52 15.30
C PHE A 176 -25.18 -58.00 14.54
N LEU A 177 -24.10 -58.78 14.50
CA LEU A 177 -22.89 -58.40 13.76
C LEU A 177 -23.11 -58.39 12.25
N ALA A 178 -23.93 -59.28 11.70
CA ALA A 178 -24.27 -59.28 10.28
C ALA A 178 -25.05 -58.02 9.85
N GLY A 179 -25.84 -57.43 10.77
CA GLY A 179 -26.56 -56.18 10.52
C GLY A 179 -25.68 -54.91 10.66
N GLU A 180 -24.70 -54.92 11.57
CA GLU A 180 -23.76 -53.80 11.70
C GLU A 180 -22.61 -53.86 10.69
N TYR A 181 -22.20 -55.07 10.30
CA TYR A 181 -21.16 -55.33 9.31
C TYR A 181 -21.69 -56.24 8.19
N PRO A 182 -22.47 -55.68 7.24
CA PRO A 182 -23.00 -56.45 6.13
C PRO A 182 -21.89 -57.05 5.25
N SER A 183 -22.14 -58.26 4.78
CA SER A 183 -21.28 -58.92 3.78
C SER A 183 -21.63 -58.50 2.35
N ASP A 184 -22.87 -58.03 2.12
CA ASP A 184 -23.30 -57.53 0.82
C ASP A 184 -22.53 -56.23 0.46
N PRO A 185 -21.98 -56.12 -0.75
CA PRO A 185 -21.20 -54.95 -1.16
C PRO A 185 -21.96 -53.62 -1.10
N PHE A 186 -23.26 -53.61 -1.44
CA PHE A 186 -24.06 -52.39 -1.47
C PHE A 186 -24.42 -51.92 -0.06
N ASP A 187 -24.89 -52.83 0.79
CA ASP A 187 -25.20 -52.51 2.18
C ASP A 187 -23.95 -52.11 2.97
N ARG A 188 -22.81 -52.74 2.66
CA ARG A 188 -21.51 -52.38 3.23
C ARG A 188 -21.08 -50.98 2.80
N ALA A 189 -21.27 -50.60 1.54
CA ALA A 189 -20.96 -49.26 1.05
C ALA A 189 -21.84 -48.19 1.71
N LEU A 190 -23.13 -48.46 1.92
CA LEU A 190 -24.04 -47.56 2.64
C LEU A 190 -23.63 -47.37 4.10
N LYS A 191 -23.31 -48.46 4.80
CA LYS A 191 -22.77 -48.40 6.17
C LYS A 191 -21.46 -47.64 6.23
N ALA A 192 -20.54 -47.90 5.29
CA ALA A 192 -19.27 -47.21 5.21
C ALA A 192 -19.41 -45.70 4.95
N HIS A 193 -20.38 -45.28 4.13
CA HIS A 193 -20.66 -43.86 3.91
C HIS A 193 -21.13 -43.15 5.19
N SER A 194 -21.88 -43.85 6.04
CA SER A 194 -22.31 -43.34 7.36
C SER A 194 -21.25 -43.44 8.46
N HIS A 195 -20.15 -44.15 8.21
CA HIS A 195 -19.10 -44.38 9.19
C HIS A 195 -18.10 -43.20 9.20
N PRO A 196 -17.70 -42.67 10.38
CA PRO A 196 -16.85 -41.47 10.48
C PRO A 196 -15.48 -41.60 9.80
N LEU A 197 -15.00 -42.82 9.60
CA LEU A 197 -13.72 -43.13 8.95
C LEU A 197 -13.89 -43.85 7.59
N GLY A 198 -15.09 -43.85 7.02
CA GLY A 198 -15.37 -44.49 5.74
C GLY A 198 -15.23 -46.01 5.75
N THR A 199 -14.99 -46.59 4.56
CA THR A 199 -14.84 -48.04 4.32
C THR A 199 -13.71 -48.65 5.13
N ALA A 200 -12.50 -48.07 5.03
CA ALA A 200 -11.32 -48.57 5.73
C ALA A 200 -11.49 -48.54 7.26
N GLY A 201 -12.21 -47.55 7.78
CA GLY A 201 -12.56 -47.46 9.19
C GLY A 201 -13.53 -48.55 9.63
N LEU A 202 -14.57 -48.79 8.83
CA LEU A 202 -15.58 -49.82 9.10
C LEU A 202 -14.96 -51.24 9.10
N ASP A 203 -14.06 -51.51 8.16
CA ASP A 203 -13.34 -52.79 8.08
C ASP A 203 -12.40 -52.99 9.29
N ALA A 204 -11.71 -51.93 9.70
CA ALA A 204 -10.84 -51.96 10.88
C ALA A 204 -11.67 -52.14 12.18
N GLU A 205 -12.83 -51.50 12.27
CA GLU A 205 -13.78 -51.65 13.38
C GLU A 205 -14.28 -53.09 13.48
N GLU A 206 -14.77 -53.66 12.37
CA GLU A 206 -15.24 -55.04 12.29
C GLU A 206 -14.17 -56.03 12.80
N LYS A 207 -12.93 -55.85 12.31
CA LYS A 207 -11.79 -56.68 12.71
C LYS A 207 -11.50 -56.56 14.21
N ALA A 208 -11.53 -55.35 14.74
CA ALA A 208 -11.27 -55.08 16.16
C ALA A 208 -12.38 -55.66 17.07
N VAL A 209 -13.65 -55.45 16.72
CA VAL A 209 -14.81 -55.99 17.46
C VAL A 209 -14.78 -57.51 17.47
N ARG A 210 -14.57 -58.16 16.31
CA ARG A 210 -14.46 -59.62 16.22
C ARG A 210 -13.27 -60.15 17.04
N ALA A 211 -12.13 -59.47 17.04
CA ALA A 211 -10.98 -59.84 17.87
C ALA A 211 -11.28 -59.72 19.37
N HIS A 212 -11.91 -58.62 19.80
CA HIS A 212 -12.32 -58.43 21.19
C HIS A 212 -13.31 -59.51 21.65
N LEU A 213 -14.28 -59.86 20.80
CA LEU A 213 -15.27 -60.90 21.12
C LEU A 213 -14.64 -62.30 21.20
N LYS A 214 -13.64 -62.61 20.38
CA LYS A 214 -12.88 -63.88 20.49
C LYS A 214 -12.18 -63.99 21.84
N VAL A 215 -11.51 -62.93 22.30
CA VAL A 215 -10.86 -62.90 23.63
C VAL A 215 -11.91 -63.11 24.73
N TYR A 216 -13.04 -62.40 24.64
CA TYR A 216 -14.13 -62.54 25.60
C TYR A 216 -14.72 -63.95 25.64
N GLN A 217 -14.96 -64.59 24.49
CA GLN A 217 -15.44 -65.98 24.42
C GLN A 217 -14.46 -66.98 25.03
N VAL A 218 -13.15 -66.79 24.84
CA VAL A 218 -12.12 -67.62 25.48
C VAL A 218 -12.15 -67.44 27.01
N GLN A 219 -12.34 -66.21 27.48
CA GLN A 219 -12.50 -65.93 28.92
C GLN A 219 -13.78 -66.54 29.49
N GLU A 220 -14.92 -66.44 28.80
CA GLU A 220 -16.18 -67.09 29.22
C GLU A 220 -16.00 -68.61 29.32
N LYS A 221 -15.37 -69.25 28.33
CA LYS A 221 -15.06 -70.69 28.36
C LYS A 221 -14.13 -71.08 29.51
N ARG A 222 -13.11 -70.27 29.80
CA ARG A 222 -12.21 -70.47 30.96
C ARG A 222 -12.97 -70.35 32.29
N GLN A 223 -13.78 -69.30 32.45
CA GLN A 223 -14.60 -69.13 33.66
C GLN A 223 -15.64 -70.24 33.82
N GLN A 224 -16.22 -70.73 32.73
CA GLN A 224 -17.12 -71.90 32.76
C GLN A 224 -16.37 -73.17 33.14
N ALA A 225 -15.18 -73.40 32.61
CA ALA A 225 -14.32 -74.53 32.98
C ALA A 225 -13.89 -74.48 34.45
N GLU A 226 -13.52 -73.30 34.96
CA GLU A 226 -13.21 -73.07 36.38
C GLU A 226 -14.43 -73.31 37.27
N ARG A 227 -15.63 -72.85 36.88
CA ARG A 227 -16.89 -73.14 37.59
C ARG A 227 -17.24 -74.63 37.61
N VAL A 228 -16.91 -75.37 36.56
CA VAL A 228 -17.12 -76.82 36.48
C VAL A 228 -16.03 -77.61 37.24
N GLN A 229 -14.83 -77.05 37.40
CA GLN A 229 -13.70 -77.67 38.11
C GLN A 229 -13.66 -77.40 39.62
N VAL A 230 -14.53 -76.56 40.20
CA VAL A 230 -14.63 -76.46 41.67
C VAL A 230 -15.19 -77.79 42.21
N PRO A 231 -14.41 -78.61 42.94
CA PRO A 231 -14.97 -79.73 43.66
C PRO A 231 -15.84 -79.15 44.78
N THR A 232 -17.00 -79.74 44.98
CA THR A 232 -17.89 -79.48 46.11
C THR A 232 -17.19 -79.89 47.42
N GLN A 233 -16.23 -79.10 47.89
CA GLN A 233 -15.67 -79.23 49.23
C GLN A 233 -16.50 -78.40 50.20
N GLY A 234 -17.33 -79.11 50.96
CA GLY A 234 -17.50 -78.90 52.39
C GLY A 234 -18.05 -77.54 52.83
N ARG A 235 -19.35 -77.52 53.14
CA ARG A 235 -19.92 -76.59 54.12
C ARG A 235 -19.16 -76.72 55.46
N GLY A 236 -18.25 -75.80 55.73
CA GLY A 236 -17.57 -75.66 57.02
C GLY A 236 -17.96 -74.33 57.67
N ARG A 237 -18.88 -74.38 58.63
CA ARG A 237 -19.19 -73.26 59.53
C ARG A 237 -17.94 -72.88 60.34
N GLY A 238 -17.51 -71.63 60.27
CA GLY A 238 -16.46 -71.07 61.11
C GLY A 238 -16.86 -69.68 61.60
N ARG A 239 -17.58 -69.63 62.73
CA ARG A 239 -17.79 -68.42 63.55
C ARG A 239 -16.43 -67.92 64.06
N GLY A 240 -16.19 -66.62 63.97
CA GLY A 240 -15.09 -65.96 64.69
C GLY A 240 -14.86 -64.54 64.23
N GLY A 241 -15.58 -63.57 64.84
CA GLY A 241 -15.19 -62.15 64.79
C GLY A 241 -13.86 -61.90 65.53
N PRO A 242 -13.35 -60.65 65.55
CA PRO A 242 -14.06 -59.62 66.29
C PRO A 242 -14.08 -58.21 65.67
N SER A 243 -15.10 -57.49 66.09
CA SER A 243 -15.36 -56.06 66.02
C SER A 243 -14.13 -55.21 66.31
N ARG A 244 -13.83 -54.23 65.43
CA ARG A 244 -13.10 -53.02 65.80
C ARG A 244 -13.98 -51.79 65.60
N SER A 245 -14.34 -51.24 66.74
CA SER A 245 -15.06 -50.00 67.00
C SER A 245 -14.13 -48.77 66.95
N ARG A 246 -14.72 -47.61 66.64
CA ARG A 246 -14.27 -46.20 66.92
C ARG A 246 -13.09 -45.71 66.06
N SER A 247 -13.02 -44.48 65.57
CA SER A 247 -13.67 -43.18 65.88
C SER A 247 -13.93 -42.41 64.57
N ARG A 248 -15.18 -41.99 64.32
CA ARG A 248 -15.59 -40.57 64.28
C ARG A 248 -14.74 -39.62 65.13
N ASP A 249 -14.08 -38.69 64.45
CA ASP A 249 -13.85 -37.34 64.97
C ASP A 249 -14.50 -36.35 64.01
N TYR A 250 -15.34 -35.49 64.58
CA TYR A 250 -15.92 -34.31 63.97
C TYR A 250 -15.03 -33.12 64.33
N ASP A 251 -14.64 -32.31 63.35
CA ASP A 251 -14.41 -30.87 63.51
C ASP A 251 -15.17 -30.19 62.36
N ARG A 252 -16.40 -29.70 62.56
CA ARG A 252 -16.77 -28.36 63.04
C ARG A 252 -16.06 -27.24 62.25
N GLY A 253 -16.79 -26.59 61.33
CA GLY A 253 -16.42 -25.37 60.58
C GLY A 253 -16.41 -24.10 61.45
N PRO A 254 -16.77 -22.88 60.97
CA PRO A 254 -17.25 -22.46 59.64
C PRO A 254 -16.64 -21.09 59.16
N SER A 255 -17.35 -20.38 58.27
CA SER A 255 -17.21 -18.99 57.75
C SER A 255 -16.18 -18.80 56.60
N PHE A 256 -16.55 -18.51 55.35
CA PHE A 256 -17.39 -17.44 54.79
C PHE A 256 -16.88 -16.05 55.17
N ASP A 257 -16.18 -15.39 54.24
CA ASP A 257 -16.51 -14.01 53.85
C ASP A 257 -15.92 -13.66 52.47
N PRO A 258 -16.70 -12.99 51.60
CA PRO A 258 -16.24 -12.32 50.39
C PRO A 258 -16.08 -10.81 50.61
N PHE A 259 -14.93 -10.26 50.24
CA PHE A 259 -14.76 -8.87 49.80
C PHE A 259 -13.67 -8.82 48.74
#